data_AF-A0A960J1E2-F1
#
_entry.id   AF-A0A960J1E2-F1
#
_cell.length_a   1.000
_cell.length_b   1.000
_cell.length_c   1.000
_cell.angle_alpha   90.00
_cell.angle_beta   90.00
_cell.angle_gamma   90.00
#
_symmetry.space_group_name_H-M   'P 1'
#
loop_
_entity.id
_entity.type
_entity.pdbx_description
1 polymer ?
#
loop_
_entity_poly.entity_id
_entity_poly.type
_entity_poly.pdbx_seq_one_letter_code
_entity_poly.pdbx_strand_id
1 'polypeptide(L)'
;VAAGTGDCAALIGFVDQVAEHDRPDEPGERPLYNAVAVCAAGRVVDVYRKRLLPNYAVFDEERYFAPGTDTLVLHEVAGARVGVTVCEDAWSASGPIPRLAAGGAQVIANLNGSPYYEGRLAEREKMLAGRAAGADCPIVYVNQVGGQDELVFD
;
A
#
# COMPACT_ATOMS: atom_id res chain seq x y z
N VAL A 1 -18.33 0.62 -2.08
CA VAL A 1 -17.53 1.18 -0.96
C VAL A 1 -17.42 2.69 -1.06
N ALA A 2 -16.80 3.24 -2.11
CA ALA A 2 -16.63 4.69 -2.28
C ALA A 2 -17.91 5.53 -2.06
N ALA A 3 -19.03 5.14 -2.66
CA ALA A 3 -20.32 5.85 -2.48
C ALA A 3 -20.78 5.97 -1.02
N GLY A 4 -20.34 5.05 -0.14
CA GLY A 4 -20.69 5.05 1.27
C GLY A 4 -19.74 5.85 2.17
N THR A 5 -18.66 6.43 1.63
CA THR A 5 -17.68 7.15 2.45
C THR A 5 -18.16 8.54 2.87
N GLY A 6 -19.08 9.15 2.13
CA GLY A 6 -19.53 10.52 2.37
C GLY A 6 -18.34 11.48 2.45
N ASP A 7 -18.29 12.27 3.52
CA ASP A 7 -17.21 13.23 3.79
C ASP A 7 -15.96 12.60 4.42
N CYS A 8 -16.01 11.31 4.79
CA CYS A 8 -14.86 10.59 5.33
C CYS A 8 -13.97 10.09 4.18
N ALA A 9 -12.66 10.31 4.27
CA ALA A 9 -11.71 9.67 3.38
C ALA A 9 -11.52 8.19 3.78
N ALA A 10 -11.46 7.29 2.80
CA ALA A 10 -11.22 5.86 3.03
C ALA A 10 -10.15 5.33 2.08
N LEU A 11 -9.27 4.48 2.62
CA LEU A 11 -8.25 3.76 1.86
C LEU A 11 -8.62 2.28 1.82
N ILE A 12 -8.83 1.74 0.62
CA ILE A 12 -9.37 0.39 0.45
C ILE A 12 -8.42 -0.43 -0.42
N GLY A 13 -7.82 -1.48 0.15
CA GLY A 13 -7.04 -2.44 -0.60
C GLY A 13 -7.91 -3.24 -1.58
N PHE A 14 -7.47 -3.39 -2.83
CA PHE A 14 -8.15 -4.16 -3.86
C PHE A 14 -7.17 -4.63 -4.95
N VAL A 15 -7.63 -5.54 -5.81
CA VAL A 15 -6.92 -5.91 -7.04
C VAL A 15 -7.35 -4.96 -8.14
N ASP A 16 -6.44 -4.11 -8.59
CA ASP A 16 -6.66 -3.26 -9.77
C ASP A 16 -6.32 -4.03 -11.05
N GLN A 17 -7.07 -3.76 -12.11
CA GLN A 17 -6.92 -4.45 -13.39
C GLN A 17 -7.04 -3.44 -14.54
N VAL A 18 -6.08 -3.48 -15.46
CA VAL A 18 -6.14 -2.66 -16.67
C VAL A 18 -7.36 -3.04 -17.51
N ALA A 19 -8.08 -2.02 -17.98
CA ALA A 19 -9.26 -2.17 -18.83
C ALA A 19 -8.92 -2.99 -20.07
N GLU A 20 -9.86 -3.80 -20.56
CA GLU A 20 -9.61 -4.73 -21.66
C GLU A 20 -9.08 -4.06 -22.92
N HIS A 21 -9.51 -2.83 -23.17
CA HIS A 21 -9.09 -2.05 -24.34
C HIS A 21 -7.65 -1.52 -24.25
N ASP A 22 -7.14 -1.35 -23.03
CA ASP A 22 -5.79 -0.85 -22.75
C ASP A 22 -4.82 -2.00 -22.43
N ARG A 23 -5.25 -3.26 -22.62
CA ARG A 23 -4.39 -4.42 -22.42
C ARG A 23 -3.34 -4.48 -23.53
N PRO A 24 -2.08 -4.77 -23.19
CA PRO A 24 -1.08 -5.09 -24.20
C PRO A 24 -1.53 -6.32 -25.01
N ASP A 25 -1.29 -6.29 -26.32
CA ASP A 25 -1.68 -7.35 -27.28
C ASP A 25 -0.89 -8.66 -27.10
N GLU A 26 0.07 -8.71 -26.16
CA GLU A 26 0.89 -9.89 -25.91
C GLU A 26 0.16 -10.98 -25.11
N PRO A 27 0.16 -12.25 -25.57
CA PRO A 27 -0.44 -13.37 -24.85
C PRO A 27 0.22 -13.57 -23.49
N GLY A 28 -0.51 -13.31 -22.41
CA GLY A 28 -0.06 -13.55 -21.02
C GLY A 28 -0.06 -12.31 -20.14
N GLU A 29 -0.13 -11.11 -20.71
CA GLU A 29 -0.12 -9.86 -19.94
C GLU A 29 -1.54 -9.42 -19.57
N ARG A 30 -2.00 -9.87 -18.41
CA ARG A 30 -3.09 -9.18 -17.68
C ARG A 30 -2.46 -8.51 -16.47
N PRO A 31 -1.97 -7.25 -16.58
CA PRO A 31 -1.31 -6.59 -15.46
C PRO A 31 -2.35 -6.29 -14.39
N LEU A 32 -2.43 -7.19 -13.42
CA LEU A 32 -3.08 -6.94 -12.15
C LEU A 32 -2.13 -6.10 -11.30
N TYR A 33 -2.67 -5.30 -10.41
CA TYR A 33 -1.89 -4.59 -9.41
C TYR A 33 -2.47 -4.85 -8.03
N ASN A 34 -1.59 -5.06 -7.05
CA ASN A 34 -1.94 -4.92 -5.65
C ASN A 34 -2.08 -3.42 -5.37
N ALA A 35 -3.29 -2.95 -5.09
CA ALA A 35 -3.60 -1.54 -5.13
C ALA A 35 -4.44 -1.07 -3.94
N VAL A 36 -4.46 0.24 -3.72
CA VAL A 36 -5.29 0.93 -2.74
C VAL A 36 -6.08 2.01 -3.45
N ALA A 37 -7.40 1.91 -3.40
CA ALA A 37 -8.29 2.96 -3.84
C ALA A 37 -8.37 4.04 -2.76
N VAL A 38 -8.05 5.28 -3.14
CA VAL A 38 -8.24 6.45 -2.30
C VAL A 38 -9.65 6.97 -2.58
N CYS A 39 -10.54 6.88 -1.59
CA CYS A 39 -11.93 7.25 -1.71
C CYS A 39 -12.23 8.51 -0.90
N ALA A 40 -12.95 9.46 -1.49
CA ALA A 40 -13.44 10.67 -0.81
C ALA A 40 -14.67 11.21 -1.54
N ALA A 41 -15.59 11.85 -0.81
CA ALA A 41 -16.80 12.45 -1.38
C ALA A 41 -17.61 11.51 -2.29
N GLY A 42 -17.76 10.25 -1.86
CA GLY A 42 -18.56 9.26 -2.59
C GLY A 42 -17.88 8.62 -3.81
N ARG A 43 -16.62 8.94 -4.11
CA ARG A 43 -15.92 8.51 -5.33
C ARG A 43 -14.49 8.03 -5.06
N VAL A 44 -13.94 7.24 -5.99
CA VAL A 44 -12.50 6.96 -6.05
C VAL A 44 -11.84 8.20 -6.64
N VAL A 45 -10.92 8.81 -5.88
CA VAL A 45 -10.21 10.03 -6.28
C VAL A 45 -8.81 9.75 -6.80
N ASP A 46 -8.21 8.63 -6.39
CA ASP A 46 -6.94 8.13 -6.90
C ASP A 46 -6.80 6.62 -6.64
N VAL A 47 -5.82 5.99 -7.29
CA VAL A 47 -5.42 4.60 -7.06
C VAL A 47 -3.91 4.53 -6.88
N TYR A 48 -3.47 4.08 -5.71
CA TYR A 48 -2.08 3.75 -5.47
C TYR A 48 -1.81 2.30 -5.83
N ARG A 49 -0.79 2.03 -6.64
CA ARG A 49 -0.33 0.67 -6.96
C ARG A 49 0.96 0.36 -6.20
N LYS A 50 0.97 -0.76 -5.49
CA LYS A 50 2.12 -1.28 -4.73
C LYS A 50 3.35 -1.38 -5.61
N ARG A 51 4.51 -0.97 -5.12
CA ARG A 51 5.72 -0.86 -5.93
C ARG A 51 6.69 -2.00 -5.68
N LEU A 52 6.85 -2.38 -4.42
CA LEU A 52 7.75 -3.45 -4.04
C LEU A 52 6.93 -4.73 -3.86
N LEU A 53 7.15 -5.71 -4.73
CA LEU A 53 6.42 -6.97 -4.72
C LEU A 53 7.28 -8.03 -4.01
N PRO A 54 6.91 -8.48 -2.80
CA PRO A 54 7.64 -9.54 -2.14
C PRO A 54 7.48 -10.85 -2.93
N ASN A 55 8.60 -11.48 -3.28
CA ASN A 55 8.65 -12.77 -3.98
C ASN A 55 9.50 -13.80 -3.23
N TYR A 56 9.34 -13.81 -1.90
CA TYR A 56 10.09 -14.66 -0.98
C TYR A 56 9.18 -15.16 0.16
N ALA A 57 9.65 -16.22 0.84
CA ALA A 57 8.92 -16.90 1.91
C ALA A 57 7.53 -17.37 1.43
N VAL A 58 6.46 -16.78 1.97
CA VAL A 58 5.07 -17.13 1.67
C VAL A 58 4.46 -16.27 0.55
N PHE A 59 5.21 -15.30 0.03
CA PHE A 59 4.74 -14.39 -1.00
C PHE A 59 5.34 -14.72 -2.36
N ASP A 60 4.49 -14.70 -3.38
CA ASP A 60 4.84 -14.84 -4.81
C ASP A 60 4.10 -13.74 -5.60
N GLU A 61 4.25 -12.48 -5.18
CA GLU A 61 3.46 -11.38 -5.76
C GLU A 61 3.84 -11.06 -7.20
N GLU A 62 5.10 -11.26 -7.62
CA GLU A 62 5.54 -11.00 -8.99
C GLU A 62 4.91 -11.99 -9.99
N ARG A 63 4.42 -13.13 -9.52
CA ARG A 63 3.63 -14.06 -10.34
C ARG A 63 2.28 -13.48 -10.75
N TYR A 64 1.69 -12.62 -9.92
CA TYR A 64 0.31 -12.15 -10.10
C TYR A 64 0.24 -10.68 -10.50
N PHE A 65 1.14 -9.85 -9.99
CA PHE A 65 1.03 -8.40 -10.06
C PHE A 65 2.21 -7.76 -10.77
N ALA A 66 1.94 -6.67 -11.48
CA ALA A 66 2.96 -5.73 -11.94
C ALA A 66 3.24 -4.67 -10.85
N PRO A 67 4.47 -4.13 -10.76
CA PRO A 67 4.78 -3.06 -9.82
C PRO A 67 4.22 -1.72 -10.29
N GLY A 68 3.78 -0.88 -9.36
CA GLY A 68 3.34 0.49 -9.63
C GLY A 68 4.49 1.41 -10.07
N THR A 69 4.36 2.02 -11.25
CA THR A 69 5.37 2.93 -11.83
C THR A 69 4.93 4.39 -11.87
N ASP A 70 3.67 4.67 -11.54
CA ASP A 70 3.06 6.00 -11.60
C ASP A 70 3.79 7.02 -10.73
N THR A 71 3.45 8.31 -10.83
CA THR A 71 3.99 9.33 -9.91
C THR A 71 3.42 9.12 -8.51
N LEU A 72 4.23 9.34 -7.47
CA LEU A 72 3.76 9.30 -6.09
C LEU A 72 2.92 10.54 -5.80
N VAL A 73 1.71 10.34 -5.26
CA VAL A 73 0.74 11.41 -4.98
C VAL A 73 0.58 11.59 -3.47
N LEU A 74 0.44 12.84 -3.03
CA LEU A 74 0.00 13.19 -1.68
C LEU A 74 -1.45 13.65 -1.72
N HIS A 75 -2.25 13.15 -0.78
CA HIS A 75 -3.67 13.45 -0.69
C HIS A 75 -3.93 14.40 0.47
N GLU A 76 -4.66 15.48 0.23
CA GLU A 76 -5.13 16.37 1.30
C GLU A 76 -6.30 15.70 2.04
N VAL A 77 -6.09 15.38 3.31
CA VAL A 77 -7.11 14.82 4.21
C VAL A 77 -7.14 15.64 5.48
N ALA A 78 -8.26 16.31 5.74
CA ALA A 78 -8.44 17.18 6.90
C ALA A 78 -7.29 18.21 7.11
N GLY A 79 -6.72 18.73 6.01
CA GLY A 79 -5.63 19.71 6.02
C GLY A 79 -4.23 19.13 6.22
N ALA A 80 -4.08 17.80 6.21
CA ALA A 80 -2.79 17.12 6.22
C ALA A 80 -2.52 16.44 4.88
N ARG A 81 -1.26 16.50 4.42
CA ARG A 81 -0.78 15.75 3.25
C ARG A 81 -0.47 14.30 3.61
N VAL A 82 -1.32 13.39 3.14
CA VAL A 82 -1.24 11.95 3.38
C VAL A 82 -0.58 11.23 2.20
N GLY A 83 0.51 10.50 2.47
CA GLY A 83 1.07 9.53 1.51
C GLY A 83 0.47 8.15 1.71
N VAL A 84 0.33 7.37 0.64
CA VAL A 84 -0.18 5.98 0.68
C VAL A 84 0.93 5.01 0.24
N THR A 85 1.05 3.89 0.94
CA THR A 85 1.98 2.79 0.64
C THR A 85 1.36 1.45 1.00
N VAL A 86 1.88 0.35 0.45
CA VAL A 86 1.36 -1.00 0.73
C VAL A 86 2.47 -1.92 1.21
N CYS A 87 2.32 -2.43 2.44
CA CYS A 87 3.10 -3.51 3.01
C CYS A 87 4.62 -3.39 2.79
N GLU A 88 5.16 -4.20 1.88
CA GLU A 88 6.59 -4.28 1.54
C GLU A 88 7.22 -2.93 1.17
N ASP A 89 6.42 -1.98 0.68
CA ASP A 89 6.84 -0.61 0.41
C ASP A 89 7.48 0.07 1.63
N ALA A 90 7.07 -0.28 2.86
CA ALA A 90 7.65 0.28 4.09
C ALA A 90 9.00 -0.36 4.47
N TRP A 91 9.26 -1.58 4.02
CA TRP A 91 10.45 -2.33 4.43
C TRP A 91 11.73 -1.84 3.74
N SER A 92 11.62 -1.22 2.56
CA SER A 92 12.77 -0.67 1.84
C SER A 92 13.17 0.72 2.33
N ALA A 93 14.44 0.90 2.66
CA ALA A 93 15.01 2.19 3.04
C ALA A 93 15.05 3.19 1.87
N SER A 94 15.04 2.70 0.63
CA SER A 94 14.99 3.48 -0.61
C SER A 94 13.62 3.39 -1.29
N GLY A 95 12.60 2.90 -0.59
CA GLY A 95 11.24 2.72 -1.08
C GLY A 95 10.48 4.04 -1.29
N PRO A 96 9.14 3.98 -1.43
CA PRO A 96 8.33 5.16 -1.65
C PRO A 96 8.24 6.10 -0.43
N ILE A 97 8.45 5.61 0.80
CA ILE A 97 8.32 6.40 2.04
C ILE A 97 9.24 7.64 2.05
N PRO A 98 10.57 7.53 1.87
CA PRO A 98 11.45 8.71 1.80
C PRO A 98 11.06 9.70 0.70
N ARG A 99 10.55 9.21 -0.43
CA ARG A 99 10.14 10.05 -1.56
C ARG A 99 8.86 10.84 -1.25
N LEU A 100 7.88 10.19 -0.61
CA LEU A 100 6.66 10.84 -0.13
C LEU A 100 6.99 11.89 0.94
N ALA A 101 7.87 11.55 1.88
CA ALA A 101 8.34 12.47 2.91
C ALA A 101 9.07 13.69 2.33
N ALA A 102 9.99 13.48 1.38
CA ALA A 102 10.66 14.56 0.65
C ALA A 102 9.68 15.43 -0.16
N GLY A 103 8.55 14.85 -0.61
CA GLY A 103 7.43 15.57 -1.22
C GLY A 103 6.57 16.36 -0.22
N GLY A 104 6.87 16.29 1.08
CA GLY A 104 6.19 17.01 2.15
C GLY A 104 5.04 16.25 2.80
N ALA A 105 5.01 14.91 2.72
CA ALA A 105 4.05 14.10 3.46
C ALA A 105 4.12 14.41 4.97
N GLN A 106 2.96 14.60 5.59
CA GLN A 106 2.82 14.84 7.03
C GLN A 106 2.38 13.59 7.79
N VAL A 107 1.85 12.60 7.07
CA VAL A 107 1.56 11.26 7.58
C VAL A 107 1.59 10.28 6.41
N ILE A 108 2.03 9.06 6.66
CA ILE A 108 2.00 7.97 5.69
C ILE A 108 1.04 6.90 6.19
N ALA A 109 0.03 6.58 5.40
CA ALA A 109 -0.81 5.42 5.61
C ALA A 109 -0.20 4.20 4.91
N ASN A 110 0.05 3.14 5.65
CA ASN A 110 0.60 1.90 5.15
C ASN A 110 -0.38 0.75 5.43
N LEU A 111 -0.93 0.15 4.38
CA LEU A 111 -1.89 -0.95 4.45
C LEU A 111 -1.17 -2.29 4.29
N ASN A 112 -1.49 -3.28 5.12
CA ASN A 112 -0.71 -4.50 5.25
C ASN A 112 -1.56 -5.77 5.30
N GLY A 113 -1.01 -6.82 4.69
CA GLY A 113 -1.31 -8.22 4.98
C GLY A 113 -0.01 -8.89 5.37
N SER A 114 0.58 -8.49 6.51
CA SER A 114 1.80 -9.11 7.02
C SER A 114 1.41 -10.29 7.91
N PRO A 115 1.80 -11.53 7.57
CA PRO A 115 1.50 -12.69 8.39
C PRO A 115 2.32 -12.67 9.68
N TYR A 116 1.79 -13.37 10.67
CA TYR A 116 2.36 -13.64 11.97
C TYR A 116 3.47 -14.68 11.88
N TYR A 117 4.50 -14.47 12.69
CA TYR A 117 5.37 -15.52 13.24
C TYR A 117 5.91 -15.01 14.58
N GLU A 118 6.48 -15.89 15.39
CA GLU A 118 7.05 -15.53 16.68
C GLU A 118 8.11 -14.42 16.54
N GLY A 119 7.91 -13.30 17.22
CA GLY A 119 8.81 -12.14 17.18
C GLY A 119 8.48 -11.09 16.11
N ARG A 120 7.57 -11.37 15.16
CA ARG A 120 7.25 -10.47 14.04
C ARG A 120 6.76 -9.08 14.50
N LEU A 121 5.98 -9.00 15.58
CA LEU A 121 5.49 -7.71 16.09
C LEU A 121 6.64 -6.77 16.47
N ALA A 122 7.60 -7.24 17.27
CA ALA A 122 8.76 -6.44 17.69
C ALA A 122 9.64 -6.03 16.50
N GLU A 123 9.78 -6.91 15.49
CA GLU A 123 10.49 -6.59 14.25
C GLU A 123 9.78 -5.47 13.46
N ARG A 124 8.44 -5.55 13.32
CA ARG A 124 7.64 -4.51 12.66
C ARG A 124 7.78 -3.18 13.40
N GLU A 125 7.64 -3.16 14.72
CA GLU A 125 7.75 -1.93 15.52
C GLU A 125 9.13 -1.28 15.35
N LYS A 126 10.20 -2.06 15.48
CA LYS A 126 11.58 -1.56 15.31
C LYS A 126 11.80 -1.01 13.90
N MET A 127 11.35 -1.74 12.88
CA MET A 127 11.47 -1.32 11.48
C MET A 127 10.71 -0.02 11.23
N LEU A 128 9.44 0.05 11.64
CA LEU A 128 8.57 1.21 11.43
C LEU A 128 9.08 2.45 12.19
N ALA A 129 9.56 2.28 13.43
CA ALA A 129 10.16 3.36 14.18
C ALA A 129 11.39 3.94 13.44
N GLY A 130 12.25 3.08 12.89
CA GLY A 130 13.38 3.51 12.07
C GLY A 130 12.97 4.22 10.78
N ARG A 131 11.91 3.75 10.12
CA ARG A 131 11.37 4.38 8.91
C ARG A 131 10.75 5.74 9.19
N ALA A 132 9.93 5.85 10.23
CA ALA A 132 9.31 7.11 10.64
C ALA A 132 10.37 8.14 11.04
N ALA A 133 11.38 7.74 11.82
CA ALA A 133 12.48 8.61 12.20
C ALA A 133 13.31 9.07 11.00
N GLY A 134 13.65 8.16 10.08
CA GLY A 134 14.42 8.50 8.88
C GLY A 134 13.66 9.39 7.89
N ALA A 135 12.33 9.32 7.88
CA ALA A 135 11.46 10.13 7.05
C ALA A 135 11.02 11.45 7.71
N ASP A 136 11.28 11.63 9.01
CA ASP A 136 10.68 12.68 9.85
C ASP A 136 9.15 12.80 9.64
N CYS A 137 8.50 11.64 9.54
CA CYS A 137 7.09 11.55 9.16
C CYS A 137 6.43 10.37 9.88
N PRO A 138 5.30 10.57 10.59
CA PRO A 138 4.60 9.48 11.25
C PRO A 138 4.02 8.49 10.23
N ILE A 139 4.06 7.20 10.59
CA ILE A 139 3.52 6.11 9.78
C ILE A 139 2.35 5.47 10.53
N VAL A 140 1.18 5.45 9.90
CA VAL A 140 0.00 4.71 10.35
C VAL A 140 0.03 3.33 9.69
N TYR A 141 0.34 2.31 10.48
CA TYR A 141 0.42 0.93 10.03
C TYR A 141 -0.86 0.17 10.36
N VAL A 142 -1.60 -0.27 9.34
CA VAL A 142 -2.83 -1.06 9.51
C VAL A 142 -2.58 -2.45 8.92
N ASN A 143 -2.71 -3.49 9.75
CA ASN A 143 -2.56 -4.88 9.35
C ASN A 143 -3.90 -5.60 9.30
N GLN A 144 -4.00 -6.59 8.41
CA GLN A 144 -5.04 -7.61 8.47
C GLN A 144 -4.94 -8.38 9.79
N VAL A 145 -6.06 -8.90 10.28
CA VAL A 145 -6.12 -9.81 11.42
C VAL A 145 -6.96 -11.04 11.07
N GLY A 146 -6.63 -12.20 11.64
CA GLY A 146 -7.37 -13.46 11.45
C GLY A 146 -6.60 -14.51 10.65
N GLY A 147 -7.22 -15.67 10.44
CA GLY A 147 -6.61 -16.79 9.70
C GLY A 147 -7.02 -16.81 8.23
N GLN A 148 -6.11 -17.23 7.36
CA GLN A 148 -6.37 -17.60 5.97
C GLN A 148 -5.50 -18.81 5.63
N ASP A 149 -6.15 -19.98 5.48
CA ASP A 149 -5.49 -21.26 5.26
C ASP A 149 -4.37 -21.51 6.29
N GLU A 150 -3.11 -21.63 5.85
CA GLU A 150 -1.95 -21.85 6.72
C GLU A 150 -1.43 -20.59 7.43
N LEU A 151 -1.86 -19.41 6.98
CA LEU A 151 -1.39 -18.13 7.49
C LEU A 151 -2.30 -17.59 8.59
N VAL A 152 -1.66 -16.94 9.56
CA VAL A 152 -2.31 -16.11 10.59
C VAL A 152 -1.84 -14.68 10.39
N PHE A 153 -2.73 -13.71 10.51
CA PHE A 153 -2.42 -12.29 10.55
C PHE A 153 -2.78 -11.75 11.95
N ASP A 154 -1.85 -11.00 12.54
CA ASP A 154 -1.87 -10.47 13.91
C ASP A 154 -2.04 -8.95 13.97
#